data_AF-A0A7S7TNI6-F1
#
_entry.id   AF-A0A7S7TNI6-F1
#
_cell.length_a   1.000
_cell.length_b   1.000
_cell.length_c   1.000
_cell.angle_alpha   90.00
_cell.angle_beta   90.00
_cell.angle_gamma   90.00
#
_symmetry.space_group_name_H-M   'P 1'
#
loop_
_entity.id
_entity.type
_entity.pdbx_description
1 polymer ?
#
loop_
_entity_poly.entity_id
_entity_poly.type
_entity_poly.pdbx_seq_one_letter_code
_entity_poly.pdbx_strand_id
1 'polypeptide(L)'
;MSLHRRFGTVRGSTTVESKISKMLSDLVLACQQIEADIAAEEQRTGIFDRSDARYPILARSLNERRGNLKGTIATLEKRVMEKSRLNAA
;
A
#
# COMPACT_ATOMS: atom_id res chain seq x y z
N MET A 1 -12.83 -7.66 -51.32
CA MET A 1 -12.04 -6.98 -50.28
C MET A 1 -12.74 -7.12 -48.94
N SER A 2 -12.31 -8.06 -48.09
CA SER A 2 -12.85 -8.21 -46.73
C SER A 2 -11.94 -7.57 -45.71
N LEU A 3 -12.39 -6.44 -45.16
CA LEU A 3 -11.77 -5.74 -44.04
C LEU A 3 -11.95 -6.56 -42.76
N HIS A 4 -10.92 -7.33 -42.41
CA HIS A 4 -10.82 -7.96 -41.10
C HIS A 4 -10.61 -6.85 -40.05
N ARG A 5 -11.71 -6.44 -39.42
CA ARG A 5 -11.68 -5.52 -38.29
C ARG A 5 -11.08 -6.29 -37.09
N ARG A 6 -9.76 -6.20 -36.93
CA ARG A 6 -9.04 -6.71 -35.77
C ARG A 6 -9.46 -5.89 -34.55
N PHE A 7 -10.34 -6.44 -33.72
CA PHE A 7 -10.57 -5.93 -32.38
C PHE A 7 -9.34 -6.26 -31.52
N GLY A 8 -8.34 -5.37 -31.58
CA GLY A 8 -7.19 -5.40 -30.69
C GLY A 8 -7.66 -5.22 -29.24
N THR A 9 -7.23 -6.15 -28.39
CA THR A 9 -7.59 -6.28 -26.98
C THR A 9 -7.06 -5.12 -26.14
N VAL A 10 -7.86 -4.07 -25.94
CA VAL A 10 -7.61 -3.02 -24.91
C VAL A 10 -8.11 -3.45 -23.52
N ARG A 11 -8.77 -4.62 -23.42
CA ARG A 11 -9.52 -5.03 -22.21
C ARG A 11 -8.67 -5.70 -21.11
N GLY A 12 -7.40 -6.01 -21.38
CA GLY A 12 -6.51 -6.70 -20.43
C GLY A 12 -5.80 -5.78 -19.43
N SER A 13 -5.29 -4.62 -19.88
CA SER A 13 -4.45 -3.72 -19.07
C SER A 13 -5.24 -2.98 -17.99
N THR A 14 -6.45 -2.51 -18.35
CA THR A 14 -7.28 -1.68 -17.47
C THR A 14 -7.73 -2.40 -16.19
N THR A 15 -7.96 -3.71 -16.25
CA THR A 15 -8.43 -4.47 -15.08
C THR A 15 -7.34 -4.74 -14.05
N VAL A 16 -6.09 -4.94 -14.49
CA VAL A 16 -4.95 -5.20 -13.59
C VAL A 16 -4.47 -3.91 -12.95
N GLU A 17 -4.38 -2.83 -13.70
CA GLU A 17 -4.04 -1.50 -13.16
C GLU A 17 -5.08 -1.03 -12.13
N SER A 18 -6.37 -1.24 -12.41
CA SER A 18 -7.46 -0.99 -11.46
C SER A 18 -7.33 -1.82 -10.16
N LYS A 19 -6.95 -3.10 -10.27
CA LYS A 19 -6.71 -3.95 -9.09
C LYS A 19 -5.54 -3.45 -8.25
N ILE A 20 -4.42 -3.08 -8.88
CA ILE A 20 -3.24 -2.59 -8.15
C ILE A 20 -3.54 -1.25 -7.46
N SER A 21 -4.25 -0.34 -8.14
CA SER A 21 -4.69 0.93 -7.53
C SER A 21 -5.60 0.71 -6.32
N LYS A 22 -6.55 -0.23 -6.42
CA LYS A 22 -7.39 -0.62 -5.28
C LYS A 22 -6.56 -1.21 -4.13
N MET A 23 -5.66 -2.14 -4.43
CA MET A 23 -4.77 -2.74 -3.42
C MET A 23 -3.90 -1.70 -2.71
N LEU A 24 -3.35 -0.73 -3.46
CA LEU A 24 -2.59 0.39 -2.88
C LEU A 24 -3.46 1.22 -1.95
N SER A 25 -4.68 1.56 -2.37
CA SER A 25 -5.63 2.32 -1.55
C SER A 25 -5.97 1.58 -0.26
N ASP A 26 -6.24 0.28 -0.35
CA ASP A 26 -6.56 -0.58 0.81
C ASP A 26 -5.36 -0.66 1.77
N LEU A 27 -4.13 -0.78 1.26
CA LEU A 27 -2.91 -0.79 2.06
C LEU A 27 -2.64 0.54 2.77
N VAL A 28 -2.92 1.66 2.11
CA VAL A 28 -2.80 3.00 2.70
C VAL A 28 -3.81 3.16 3.85
N LEU A 29 -5.07 2.77 3.64
CA LEU A 29 -6.09 2.79 4.69
C LEU A 29 -5.70 1.90 5.87
N ALA A 30 -5.18 0.70 5.61
CA ALA A 30 -4.68 -0.18 6.67
C ALA A 30 -3.50 0.45 7.44
N CYS A 31 -2.60 1.16 6.76
CA CYS A 31 -1.50 1.88 7.40
C CYS A 31 -2.01 3.00 8.32
N GLN A 32 -3.02 3.76 7.86
CA GLN A 32 -3.66 4.82 8.65
C GLN A 32 -4.37 4.26 9.89
N GLN A 33 -5.07 3.13 9.74
CA GLN A 33 -5.70 2.46 10.89
C GLN A 33 -4.66 2.02 11.91
N ILE A 34 -3.55 1.43 11.47
CA ILE A 34 -2.46 1.04 12.37
C ILE A 34 -1.85 2.27 13.08
N GLU A 35 -1.70 3.39 12.37
CA GLU A 35 -1.22 4.64 12.98
C GLU A 35 -2.19 5.15 14.06
N ALA A 36 -3.50 5.05 13.83
CA ALA A 36 -4.53 5.37 14.83
C ALA A 36 -4.48 4.41 16.03
N ASP A 37 -4.32 3.10 15.80
CA ASP A 37 -4.24 2.09 16.85
C ASP A 37 -2.99 2.25 17.72
N ILE A 38 -1.84 2.61 17.11
CA ILE A 38 -0.62 2.97 17.84
C ILE A 38 -0.89 4.17 18.74
N ALA A 39 -1.47 5.25 18.20
CA ALA A 39 -1.77 6.45 18.97
C ALA A 39 -2.74 6.13 20.13
N ALA A 40 -3.78 5.33 19.89
CA ALA A 40 -4.71 4.92 20.93
C ALA A 40 -4.03 4.13 22.06
N GLU A 41 -3.11 3.22 21.71
CA GLU A 41 -2.36 2.43 22.69
C GLU A 41 -1.35 3.27 23.49
N GLU A 42 -0.65 4.20 22.84
CA GLU A 42 0.25 5.15 23.49
C GLU A 42 -0.53 6.07 24.45
N GLN A 43 -1.70 6.57 24.04
CA GLN A 43 -2.59 7.36 24.90
C GLN A 43 -3.11 6.55 26.09
N ARG A 44 -3.54 5.30 25.86
CA ARG A 44 -4.07 4.41 26.91
C ARG A 44 -3.04 4.10 27.98
N THR A 45 -1.77 3.98 27.60
CA THR A 45 -0.67 3.63 28.52
C THR A 45 0.08 4.85 29.05
N GLY A 46 -0.04 6.00 28.39
CA GLY A 46 0.70 7.22 28.71
C GLY A 46 2.18 7.17 28.33
N ILE A 47 2.61 6.17 27.54
CA ILE A 47 4.01 5.96 27.18
C ILE A 47 4.18 6.14 25.67
N PHE A 48 4.86 7.21 25.27
CA PHE A 48 5.04 7.61 23.88
C PHE A 48 6.45 7.38 23.35
N ASP A 49 7.46 7.39 24.24
CA ASP A 49 8.84 7.14 23.84
C ASP A 49 9.06 5.67 23.52
N ARG A 50 9.39 5.38 22.27
CA ARG A 50 9.65 4.03 21.74
C ARG A 50 10.92 3.39 22.32
N SER A 51 11.82 4.22 22.83
CA SER A 51 13.06 3.82 23.48
C SER A 51 12.85 3.46 24.96
N ASP A 52 11.73 3.87 25.56
CA ASP A 52 11.36 3.46 26.91
C ASP A 52 11.19 1.93 26.93
N ALA A 53 11.84 1.28 27.89
CA ALA A 53 11.74 -0.17 28.08
C ALA A 53 10.29 -0.61 28.37
N ARG A 54 9.45 0.29 28.87
CA ARG A 54 8.03 0.07 29.15
C ARG A 54 7.13 0.40 27.96
N TYR A 55 7.68 0.80 26.82
CA TYR A 55 6.89 1.08 25.62
C TYR A 55 6.00 -0.11 25.27
N PRO A 56 4.69 0.07 25.02
CA PRO A 56 3.75 -1.03 24.91
C PRO A 56 4.13 -2.01 23.81
N ILE A 57 4.10 -3.31 24.12
CA ILE A 57 4.42 -4.37 23.16
C ILE A 57 3.49 -4.28 21.93
N LEU A 58 2.20 -3.98 22.14
CA LEU A 58 1.25 -3.80 21.05
C LEU A 58 1.67 -2.67 20.11
N ALA A 59 2.02 -1.49 20.65
CA ALA A 59 2.49 -0.36 19.85
C ALA A 59 3.80 -0.68 19.13
N ARG A 60 4.71 -1.46 19.73
CA ARG A 60 5.94 -1.94 19.08
C ARG A 60 5.65 -2.83 17.88
N SER A 61 4.83 -3.87 18.06
CA SER A 61 4.45 -4.79 16.98
C SER A 61 3.68 -4.07 15.85
N LEU A 62 2.80 -3.13 16.20
CA LEU A 62 2.08 -2.32 15.21
C LEU A 62 3.04 -1.43 14.41
N ASN A 63 4.06 -0.85 15.04
CA ASN A 63 5.09 -0.08 14.34
C ASN A 63 5.90 -0.91 13.34
N GLU A 64 6.28 -2.14 13.71
CA GLU A 64 6.95 -3.07 12.81
C GLU A 64 6.05 -3.42 11.61
N ARG A 65 4.78 -3.74 11.88
CA ARG A 65 3.79 -4.01 10.84
C ARG A 65 3.59 -2.82 9.91
N ARG A 66 3.50 -1.60 10.46
CA ARG A 66 3.42 -0.35 9.70
C ARG A 66 4.63 -0.19 8.77
N GLY A 67 5.83 -0.48 9.26
CA GLY A 67 7.06 -0.46 8.46
C GLY A 67 6.98 -1.42 7.27
N ASN A 68 6.52 -2.66 7.50
CA ASN A 68 6.36 -3.67 6.45
C ASN A 68 5.32 -3.25 5.40
N LEU A 69 4.21 -2.64 5.82
CA LEU A 69 3.19 -2.11 4.90
C LEU A 69 3.76 -0.97 4.06
N LYS A 70 4.46 0.00 4.67
CA LYS A 70 5.10 1.11 3.92
C LYS A 70 6.10 0.59 2.89
N GLY A 71 6.89 -0.44 3.22
CA GLY A 71 7.80 -1.10 2.28
C GLY A 71 7.06 -1.79 1.11
N THR A 72 5.93 -2.43 1.39
CA THR A 72 5.09 -3.08 0.37
C THR A 72 4.47 -2.04 -0.56
N ILE A 73 3.92 -0.95 -0.02
CA ILE A 73 3.36 0.17 -0.77
C ILE A 73 4.41 0.75 -1.71
N ALA A 74 5.60 1.12 -1.20
CA ALA A 74 6.67 1.68 -2.01
C ALA A 74 7.10 0.75 -3.16
N THR A 75 7.15 -0.57 -2.90
CA THR A 75 7.46 -1.57 -3.92
C THR A 75 6.40 -1.62 -5.01
N LEU A 76 5.12 -1.56 -4.63
CA LEU A 76 4.00 -1.57 -5.58
C LEU A 76 3.92 -0.28 -6.39
N GLU A 77 4.11 0.88 -5.77
CA GLU A 77 4.15 2.19 -6.44
C GLU A 77 5.26 2.23 -7.51
N LYS A 78 6.46 1.75 -7.16
CA LYS A 78 7.58 1.66 -8.11
C LYS A 78 7.22 0.80 -9.33
N ARG A 79 6.59 -0.36 -9.13
CA ARG A 79 6.16 -1.25 -10.22
C ARG A 79 5.11 -0.60 -11.12
N VAL A 80 4.18 0.16 -10.54
CA VAL A 80 3.19 0.92 -11.31
C VAL A 80 3.88 1.98 -12.16
N MET A 81 4.77 2.77 -11.58
CA MET A 81 5.54 3.79 -12.31
C MET A 81 6.38 3.21 -13.45
N GLU A 82 7.07 2.09 -13.21
CA GLU A 82 7.86 1.40 -14.22
C GLU A 82 6.98 0.91 -15.38
N LYS A 83 5.81 0.32 -15.10
CA LYS A 83 4.86 -0.07 -16.14
C LYS A 83 4.31 1.13 -16.92
N SER A 84 3.95 2.22 -16.24
CA SER A 84 3.46 3.44 -16.91
C SER A 84 4.51 4.03 -17.86
N ARG A 85 5.80 3.99 -17.49
CA ARG A 85 6.91 4.43 -18.35
C ARG A 85 7.08 3.53 -19.58
N LEU A 86 7.00 2.21 -19.41
CA LEU A 86 7.10 1.25 -20.52
C LEU A 86 5.94 1.38 -21.51
N ASN A 87 4.74 1.73 -21.04
CA ASN A 87 3.57 1.94 -21.91
C ASN A 87 3.59 3.29 -22.65
N ALA A 88 4.46 4.23 -22.26
CA ALA A 88 4.56 5.57 -22.83
C ALA A 88 5.73 5.76 -23.80
N ALA A 89 6.58 4.73 -23.97
CA ALA A 89 7.71 4.68 -24.90
C ALA A 89 7.37 3.82 -26.13
#